data_AF-A0A836X988-F1
#
_entry.id   AF-A0A836X988-F1
#
_cell.length_a   1.000
_cell.length_b   1.000
_cell.length_c   1.000
_cell.angle_alpha   90.00
_cell.angle_beta   90.00
_cell.angle_gamma   90.00
#
_symmetry.space_group_name_H-M   'P 1'
#
loop_
_entity.id
_entity.type
_entity.pdbx_description
1 polymer ?
#
loop_
_entity_poly.entity_id
_entity_poly.type
_entity_poly.pdbx_seq_one_letter_code
_entity_poly.pdbx_strand_id
1 'polypeptide(L)'
;LGNGACLPAGPLREPRCRLDQVDAVIVNGSGSQDSHNMQMVGGDAINLLTGEKKSLKEFSGIHFHLVAGIGNPQRFFNTLAEYGIKGEQHAFPDHHSFQLEDLNFPDQKPVLMTEKDAVKCNAFARESMWYMPVVAKPSTSFVSVFQQLISS
;
A
#
# COMPACT_ATOMS: atom_id res chain seq x y z
N LEU A 1 -15.97 7.71 -7.29
CA LEU A 1 -16.45 6.49 -7.98
C LEU A 1 -16.04 6.43 -9.47
N GLY A 2 -14.87 6.95 -9.86
CA GLY A 2 -14.46 6.96 -11.28
C GLY A 2 -15.49 7.64 -12.20
N ASN A 3 -15.78 7.03 -13.35
CA ASN A 3 -16.80 7.51 -14.31
C ASN A 3 -18.24 7.08 -13.97
N GLY A 4 -18.47 6.42 -12.83
CA GLY A 4 -19.80 6.03 -12.37
C GLY A 4 -20.46 4.86 -13.10
N ALA A 5 -19.82 4.27 -14.11
CA ALA A 5 -20.34 3.13 -14.85
C ALA A 5 -19.84 1.78 -14.28
N CYS A 6 -20.65 0.73 -14.44
CA CYS A 6 -20.24 -0.64 -14.15
C CYS A 6 -19.33 -1.21 -15.25
N LEU A 7 -18.59 -2.27 -14.91
CA LEU A 7 -17.79 -3.03 -15.87
C LEU A 7 -18.67 -3.53 -17.05
N PRO A 8 -18.16 -3.50 -18.30
CA PRO A 8 -16.82 -3.04 -18.71
C PRO A 8 -16.72 -1.53 -18.99
N ALA A 9 -17.83 -0.79 -18.99
CA ALA A 9 -17.86 0.64 -19.33
C ALA A 9 -17.22 1.56 -18.27
N GLY A 10 -17.03 1.06 -17.05
CA GLY A 10 -16.38 1.76 -15.95
C GLY A 10 -15.85 0.83 -14.88
N PRO A 11 -15.19 1.35 -13.84
CA PRO A 11 -14.46 0.55 -12.86
C PRO A 11 -15.36 -0.07 -11.78
N LEU A 12 -16.66 0.23 -11.74
CA LEU A 12 -17.55 -0.26 -10.70
C LEU A 12 -17.94 -1.72 -10.95
N ARG A 13 -17.94 -2.53 -9.88
CA ARG A 13 -18.47 -3.91 -9.92
C ARG A 13 -19.99 -3.96 -9.72
N GLU A 14 -20.52 -3.00 -8.96
CA GLU A 14 -21.93 -2.86 -8.65
C GLU A 14 -22.37 -1.41 -8.93
N PRO A 15 -23.65 -1.19 -9.27
CA PRO A 15 -24.16 0.15 -9.52
C PRO A 15 -24.08 1.03 -8.27
N ARG A 16 -24.02 2.35 -8.47
CA ARG A 16 -23.95 3.33 -7.37
C ARG A 16 -25.06 3.14 -6.32
N CYS A 17 -26.26 2.72 -6.73
CA CYS A 17 -27.39 2.48 -5.81
C CYS A 17 -27.13 1.38 -4.77
N ARG A 18 -26.07 0.57 -4.92
CA ARG A 18 -25.62 -0.35 -3.87
C ARG A 18 -25.26 0.39 -2.57
N LEU A 19 -24.81 1.64 -2.67
CA LEU A 19 -24.51 2.50 -1.53
C LEU A 19 -25.75 2.89 -0.71
N ASP A 20 -26.95 2.76 -1.26
CA ASP A 20 -28.19 3.04 -0.53
C ASP A 20 -28.61 1.87 0.38
N GLN A 21 -27.92 0.73 0.28
CA GLN A 21 -28.22 -0.53 0.98
C GLN A 21 -27.11 -0.93 1.96
N VAL A 22 -26.24 0.01 2.35
CA VAL A 22 -25.18 -0.24 3.34
C VAL A 22 -25.43 0.59 4.59
N ASP A 23 -25.07 0.05 5.75
CA ASP A 23 -25.23 0.74 7.03
C ASP A 23 -24.21 1.87 7.22
N ALA A 24 -23.07 1.79 6.53
CA ALA A 24 -22.02 2.80 6.56
C ALA A 24 -21.20 2.80 5.26
N VAL A 25 -20.70 3.99 4.89
CA VAL A 25 -19.77 4.19 3.77
C VAL A 25 -18.44 4.69 4.30
N ILE A 26 -17.35 4.02 3.92
CA ILE A 26 -15.97 4.43 4.23
C ILE A 26 -15.27 4.88 2.95
N VAL A 27 -14.60 6.02 3.01
CA VAL A 27 -13.78 6.56 1.92
C VAL A 27 -12.32 6.23 2.20
N ASN A 28 -11.67 5.49 1.29
CA ASN A 28 -10.23 5.22 1.37
C ASN A 28 -9.44 6.45 0.87
N GLY A 29 -8.60 7.02 1.72
CA GLY A 29 -7.84 8.25 1.46
C GLY A 29 -8.43 9.48 2.14
N SER A 30 -8.17 10.65 1.56
CA SER A 30 -8.71 11.94 2.01
C SER A 30 -9.98 12.27 1.23
N GLY A 31 -11.15 11.96 1.79
CA GLY A 31 -12.45 12.42 1.31
C GLY A 31 -12.81 13.82 1.81
N SER A 32 -14.07 14.23 1.62
CA SER A 32 -14.61 15.46 2.21
C SER A 32 -14.56 15.40 3.75
N GLN A 33 -14.55 16.57 4.40
CA GLN A 33 -14.57 16.69 5.87
C GLN A 33 -15.72 15.89 6.50
N ASP A 34 -16.85 15.77 5.79
CA ASP A 34 -18.06 15.08 6.27
C ASP A 34 -18.05 13.55 6.03
N SER A 35 -16.97 12.99 5.48
CA SER A 35 -16.89 11.56 5.19
C SER A 35 -16.14 10.75 6.26
N HIS A 36 -16.58 9.53 6.48
CA HIS A 36 -15.85 8.52 7.26
C HIS A 36 -14.62 8.09 6.46
N ASN A 37 -13.46 8.61 6.84
CA ASN A 37 -12.21 8.41 6.10
C ASN A 37 -11.42 7.24 6.67
N MET A 38 -10.65 6.56 5.82
CA MET A 38 -9.66 5.57 6.21
C MET A 38 -8.33 5.90 5.53
N GLN A 39 -7.29 6.13 6.33
CA GLN A 39 -5.95 6.43 5.85
C GLN A 39 -5.07 5.19 6.00
N MET A 40 -4.22 4.93 5.01
CA MET A 40 -3.15 3.94 5.14
C MET A 40 -1.93 4.65 5.71
N VAL A 41 -1.45 4.22 6.88
CA VAL A 41 -0.32 4.83 7.58
C VAL A 41 0.84 3.84 7.61
N GLY A 42 2.01 4.28 7.20
CA GLY A 42 3.27 3.54 7.31
C GLY A 42 4.28 4.32 8.16
N GLY A 43 5.56 4.09 7.92
CA GLY A 43 6.63 4.88 8.54
C GLY A 43 7.86 4.09 8.96
N ASP A 44 7.73 2.76 8.99
CA ASP A 44 8.82 1.84 9.28
C ASP A 44 8.98 0.88 8.10
N ALA A 45 10.20 0.41 7.86
CA ALA A 45 10.51 -0.69 6.99
C ALA A 45 10.95 -1.90 7.84
N ILE A 46 10.60 -3.09 7.38
CA ILE A 46 10.98 -4.36 7.99
C ILE A 46 11.89 -5.09 7.01
N ASN A 47 13.02 -5.57 7.51
CA ASN A 47 13.93 -6.40 6.74
C ASN A 47 13.27 -7.75 6.47
N LEU A 48 13.21 -8.15 5.20
CA LEU A 48 12.49 -9.36 4.79
C LEU A 48 13.15 -10.63 5.35
N LEU A 49 14.47 -10.64 5.50
CA LEU A 49 15.23 -11.81 5.97
C LEU A 49 15.31 -11.86 7.49
N THR A 50 15.67 -10.74 8.13
CA THR A 50 15.99 -10.72 9.57
C THR A 50 14.81 -10.32 10.45
N GLY A 51 13.76 -9.70 9.87
CA GLY A 51 12.67 -9.10 10.62
C GLY A 51 13.04 -7.82 11.36
N GLU A 52 14.27 -7.31 11.17
CA GLU A 52 14.72 -6.05 11.76
C GLU A 52 13.80 -4.90 11.32
N LYS A 53 13.35 -4.09 12.28
CA LYS A 53 12.48 -2.96 12.03
C LYS A 53 13.26 -1.65 12.15
N LYS A 54 13.20 -0.81 11.12
CA LYS A 54 13.83 0.52 11.07
C LYS A 54 12.84 1.58 10.62
N SER A 55 12.93 2.78 11.16
CA SER A 55 12.15 3.90 10.66
C SER A 55 12.60 4.28 9.26
N LEU A 56 11.67 4.65 8.38
CA LEU A 56 12.02 5.15 7.04
C LEU A 56 12.97 6.36 7.08
N LYS A 57 12.90 7.14 8.16
CA LYS A 57 13.80 8.28 8.39
C LYS A 57 15.26 7.88 8.56
N GLU A 58 15.53 6.67 9.04
CA GLU A 58 16.90 6.14 9.21
C GLU A 58 17.57 5.87 7.86
N PHE A 59 16.78 5.73 6.79
CA PHE A 59 17.30 5.53 5.44
C PHE A 59 17.52 6.83 4.66
N SER A 60 17.55 7.98 5.35
CA SER A 60 17.81 9.29 4.73
C SER A 60 19.12 9.27 3.94
N GLY A 61 19.05 9.63 2.65
CA GLY A 61 20.20 9.67 1.74
C GLY A 61 20.51 8.35 1.03
N ILE A 62 19.91 7.24 1.45
CA ILE A 62 20.04 5.95 0.76
C ILE A 62 19.13 5.95 -0.48
N HIS A 63 19.69 5.49 -1.60
CA HIS A 63 18.91 5.25 -2.82
C HIS A 63 18.51 3.79 -2.90
N PHE A 64 17.22 3.54 -3.12
CA PHE A 64 16.66 2.19 -3.22
C PHE A 64 16.27 1.82 -4.65
N HIS A 65 16.08 0.53 -4.87
CA HIS A 65 15.14 0.03 -5.86
C HIS A 65 13.76 -0.10 -5.21
N LEU A 66 12.80 0.71 -5.65
CA LEU A 66 11.44 0.74 -5.13
C LEU A 66 10.57 -0.18 -5.98
N VAL A 67 10.03 -1.24 -5.38
CA VAL A 67 9.34 -2.30 -6.12
C VAL A 67 7.86 -2.37 -5.73
N ALA A 68 6.97 -2.42 -6.71
CA ALA A 68 5.54 -2.60 -6.46
C ALA A 68 4.84 -3.37 -7.58
N GLY A 69 4.25 -4.52 -7.24
CA GLY A 69 3.42 -5.39 -8.08
C GLY A 69 1.96 -5.39 -7.65
N ILE A 70 1.35 -4.19 -7.59
CA ILE A 70 -0.02 -3.93 -7.14
C ILE A 70 -0.79 -3.09 -8.16
N GLY A 71 -2.13 -3.08 -8.11
CA GLY A 71 -2.96 -2.37 -9.09
C GLY A 71 -2.75 -0.84 -9.22
N ASN A 72 -2.13 -0.17 -8.24
CA ASN A 72 -1.70 1.23 -8.36
C ASN A 72 -0.33 1.45 -7.70
N PRO A 73 0.78 1.12 -8.40
CA PRO A 73 2.15 1.24 -7.86
C PRO A 73 2.52 2.67 -7.49
N GLN A 74 2.03 3.66 -8.25
CA GLN A 74 2.35 5.07 -8.03
C GLN A 74 1.95 5.56 -6.65
N ARG A 75 0.83 5.05 -6.09
CA ARG A 75 0.41 5.38 -4.72
C ARG A 75 1.49 5.00 -3.71
N PHE A 76 2.10 3.83 -3.85
CA PHE A 76 3.17 3.37 -2.96
C PHE A 76 4.41 4.24 -3.10
N PHE A 77 4.84 4.53 -4.32
CA PHE A 77 6.03 5.37 -4.56
C PHE A 77 5.84 6.80 -4.05
N ASN A 78 4.65 7.38 -4.22
CA ASN A 78 4.33 8.71 -3.67
C ASN A 78 4.41 8.70 -2.14
N THR A 79 3.85 7.68 -1.48
CA THR A 79 3.96 7.54 -0.03
C THR A 79 5.42 7.46 0.41
N LEU A 80 6.26 6.68 -0.26
CA LEU A 80 7.70 6.62 0.06
C LEU A 80 8.39 7.97 -0.09
N ALA A 81 8.04 8.73 -1.13
CA ALA A 81 8.57 10.07 -1.34
C ALA A 81 8.16 11.07 -0.24
N GLU A 82 6.94 10.96 0.31
CA GLU A 82 6.49 11.75 1.47
C GLU A 82 7.34 11.47 2.73
N TYR A 83 7.88 10.25 2.87
CA TYR A 83 8.85 9.90 3.91
C TYR A 83 10.30 10.24 3.55
N GLY A 84 10.54 10.89 2.41
CA GLY A 84 11.87 11.31 1.95
C GLY A 84 12.72 10.18 1.35
N ILE A 85 12.12 9.00 1.10
CA ILE A 85 12.82 7.90 0.45
C ILE A 85 12.99 8.22 -1.03
N LYS A 86 14.21 8.00 -1.53
CA LYS A 86 14.57 8.19 -2.94
C LYS A 86 14.98 6.86 -3.54
N GLY A 87 14.69 6.69 -4.83
CA GLY A 87 15.04 5.46 -5.51
C GLY A 87 14.51 5.36 -6.92
N GLU A 88 14.98 4.35 -7.63
CA GLU A 88 14.47 3.96 -8.94
C GLU A 88 13.17 3.18 -8.76
N GLN A 89 12.14 3.52 -9.53
CA GLN A 89 10.81 2.91 -9.40
C GLN A 89 10.63 1.76 -10.39
N HIS A 90 10.28 0.59 -9.86
CA HIS A 90 10.07 -0.65 -10.60
C HIS A 90 8.63 -1.11 -10.40
N ALA A 91 7.77 -0.78 -11.36
CA ALA A 91 6.37 -1.20 -11.38
C ALA A 91 6.23 -2.55 -12.09
N PHE A 92 5.58 -3.50 -11.42
CA PHE A 92 5.27 -4.82 -11.96
C PHE A 92 3.75 -4.99 -12.09
N PRO A 93 3.27 -5.93 -12.92
CA PRO A 93 1.85 -6.28 -12.99
C PRO A 93 1.29 -6.67 -11.62
N ASP A 94 0.01 -6.40 -11.39
CA ASP A 94 -0.65 -6.91 -10.18
C ASP A 94 -0.58 -8.45 -10.19
N HIS A 95 -0.36 -9.04 -9.01
CA HIS A 95 -0.12 -10.47 -8.86
C HIS A 95 1.13 -11.01 -9.57
N HIS A 96 2.11 -10.16 -9.93
CA HIS A 96 3.39 -10.61 -10.47
C HIS A 96 4.03 -11.69 -9.58
N SER A 97 4.55 -12.74 -10.20
CA SER A 97 5.24 -13.86 -9.56
C SER A 97 6.74 -13.60 -9.58
N PHE A 98 7.25 -12.91 -8.55
CA PHE A 98 8.64 -12.49 -8.47
C PHE A 98 9.60 -13.68 -8.48
N GLN A 99 10.64 -13.56 -9.30
CA GLN A 99 11.82 -14.42 -9.30
C GLN A 99 13.05 -13.65 -8.78
N LEU A 100 14.13 -14.38 -8.49
CA LEU A 100 15.37 -13.80 -7.98
C LEU A 100 15.94 -12.76 -8.95
N GLU A 101 15.83 -13.03 -10.26
CA GLU A 101 16.38 -12.23 -11.35
C GLU A 101 15.65 -10.88 -11.47
N ASP A 102 14.35 -10.83 -11.17
CA ASP A 102 13.54 -9.60 -11.20
C ASP A 102 14.06 -8.54 -10.22
N LEU A 103 14.67 -8.99 -9.12
CA LEU A 103 15.17 -8.14 -8.02
C LEU A 103 16.69 -8.11 -7.94
N ASN A 104 17.39 -8.64 -8.95
CA ASN A 104 18.85 -8.69 -8.98
C ASN A 104 19.44 -7.47 -9.72
N PHE A 105 19.39 -6.32 -9.06
CA PHE A 105 19.90 -5.07 -9.63
C PHE A 105 21.44 -4.99 -9.59
N PRO A 106 22.10 -4.44 -10.63
CA PRO A 106 23.55 -4.53 -10.80
C PRO A 106 24.36 -3.68 -9.82
N ASP A 107 23.78 -2.60 -9.27
CA ASP A 107 24.47 -1.67 -8.37
C ASP A 107 24.36 -2.06 -6.88
N GLN A 108 23.73 -3.21 -6.60
CA GLN A 108 23.55 -3.79 -5.26
C GLN A 108 22.88 -2.86 -4.23
N LYS A 109 22.15 -1.83 -4.69
CA LYS A 109 21.36 -0.98 -3.80
C LYS A 109 20.24 -1.78 -3.13
N PRO A 110 19.80 -1.37 -1.93
CA PRO A 110 18.73 -2.04 -1.23
C PRO A 110 17.41 -1.96 -1.99
N VAL A 111 16.59 -2.98 -1.83
CA VAL A 111 15.24 -3.06 -2.40
C VAL A 111 14.24 -2.72 -1.31
N LEU A 112 13.30 -1.83 -1.59
CA LEU A 112 12.16 -1.54 -0.73
C LEU A 112 10.86 -1.81 -1.50
N MET A 113 10.04 -2.73 -0.98
CA MET A 113 8.83 -3.19 -1.66
C MET A 113 7.57 -3.06 -0.80
N THR A 114 6.41 -3.33 -1.40
CA THR A 114 5.16 -3.45 -0.65
C THR A 114 5.17 -4.72 0.20
N GLU A 115 4.45 -4.72 1.32
CA GLU A 115 4.26 -5.94 2.13
C GLU A 115 3.68 -7.11 1.32
N LYS A 116 2.72 -6.83 0.41
CA LYS A 116 2.10 -7.84 -0.46
C LYS A 116 3.12 -8.52 -1.37
N ASP A 117 4.11 -7.78 -1.87
CA ASP A 117 5.15 -8.33 -2.74
C ASP A 117 6.25 -9.04 -1.95
N ALA A 118 6.55 -8.57 -0.73
CA ALA A 118 7.48 -9.22 0.19
C ALA A 118 7.07 -10.67 0.49
N VAL A 119 5.78 -10.94 0.69
CA VAL A 119 5.25 -12.30 0.90
C VAL A 119 5.66 -13.25 -0.24
N LYS A 120 5.73 -12.74 -1.48
CA LYS A 120 6.09 -13.53 -2.67
C LYS A 120 7.61 -13.75 -2.80
N CYS A 121 8.42 -12.89 -2.16
CA CYS A 121 9.87 -12.90 -2.25
C CYS A 121 10.56 -13.65 -1.10
N ASN A 122 9.81 -14.09 -0.07
CA ASN A 122 10.34 -14.76 1.12
C ASN A 122 11.31 -15.92 0.83
N ALA A 123 11.04 -16.70 -0.22
CA ALA A 123 11.85 -17.87 -0.57
C ALA A 123 13.30 -17.52 -0.97
N PHE A 124 13.57 -16.27 -1.34
CA PHE A 124 14.87 -15.80 -1.80
C PHE A 124 15.26 -14.45 -1.16
N ALA A 125 14.74 -14.18 0.03
CA ALA A 125 15.01 -12.96 0.78
C ALA A 125 16.52 -12.75 1.01
N ARG A 126 16.98 -11.51 0.85
CA ARG A 126 18.37 -11.08 1.10
C ARG A 126 18.39 -9.99 2.16
N GLU A 127 19.53 -9.77 2.81
CA GLU A 127 19.70 -8.71 3.82
C GLU A 127 19.41 -7.30 3.29
N SER A 128 19.57 -7.08 1.97
CA SER A 128 19.28 -5.81 1.32
C SER A 128 17.81 -5.61 0.96
N MET A 129 16.93 -6.56 1.28
CA MET A 129 15.50 -6.51 0.94
C MET A 129 14.66 -6.08 2.14
N TRP A 130 13.87 -5.04 1.93
CA TRP A 130 13.01 -4.42 2.93
C TRP A 130 11.59 -4.30 2.38
N TYR A 131 10.60 -4.26 3.26
CA TYR A 131 9.24 -3.92 2.89
C TYR A 131 8.64 -2.90 3.86
N MET A 132 7.72 -2.08 3.37
CA MET A 132 6.98 -1.13 4.20
C MET A 132 5.58 -1.69 4.50
N PRO A 133 5.29 -2.15 5.72
CA PRO A 133 3.92 -2.43 6.13
C PRO A 133 3.09 -1.15 6.16
N VAL A 134 1.80 -1.28 5.84
CA VAL A 134 0.84 -0.17 5.93
C VAL A 134 -0.35 -0.61 6.77
N VAL A 135 -0.70 0.22 7.75
CA VAL A 135 -1.83 -0.03 8.65
C VAL A 135 -3.00 0.85 8.25
N ALA A 136 -4.18 0.26 8.12
CA ALA A 136 -5.42 1.01 7.94
C ALA A 136 -5.80 1.71 9.25
N LYS A 137 -5.85 3.05 9.21
CA LYS A 137 -6.28 3.90 10.30
C LYS A 137 -7.62 4.57 9.95
N PRO A 138 -8.74 4.06 10.47
CA PRO A 138 -10.04 4.71 10.30
C PRO A 138 -10.11 6.04 11.07
N SER A 139 -10.98 6.94 10.61
CA SER A 139 -11.32 8.16 11.33
C SER A 139 -12.07 7.84 12.63
N THR A 140 -11.90 8.67 13.65
CA THR A 140 -12.63 8.51 14.92
C THR A 140 -14.15 8.51 14.70
N SER A 141 -14.64 9.33 13.76
CA SER A 141 -16.06 9.36 13.39
C SER A 141 -16.56 8.01 12.86
N PHE A 142 -15.74 7.28 12.10
CA PHE A 142 -16.11 5.94 11.62
C PHE A 142 -16.11 4.92 12.76
N VAL A 143 -15.09 4.95 13.62
CA VAL A 143 -14.97 4.00 14.74
C VAL A 143 -16.23 4.05 15.62
N SER A 144 -16.75 5.25 15.91
CA SER A 144 -17.98 5.41 16.69
C SER A 144 -19.21 4.78 16.01
N VAL A 145 -19.39 5.00 14.70
CA VAL A 145 -20.51 4.41 13.94
C VAL A 145 -20.38 2.89 13.89
N PHE A 146 -19.18 2.37 13.62
CA PHE A 146 -18.94 0.93 13.59
C PHE A 146 -19.28 0.26 14.93
N GLN A 147 -18.88 0.86 16.05
CA GLN A 147 -19.18 0.35 17.39
C GLN A 147 -20.69 0.29 17.66
N GLN A 148 -21.47 1.27 17.19
CA GLN A 148 -22.93 1.26 17.33
C GLN A 148 -23.55 0.11 16.52
N LEU A 149 -23.11 -0.06 15.27
CA LEU A 149 -23.65 -1.10 14.38
C LEU A 149 -23.41 -2.51 14.90
N ILE A 150 -22.23 -2.80 15.48
CA ILE A 150 -21.92 -4.14 16.01
C ILE A 150 -22.50 -4.40 17.41
N SER A 151 -23.02 -3.36 18.08
CA SER A 151 -23.68 -3.48 19.39
C SER A 151 -25.20 -3.59 19.28
N SER A 152 -25.73 -3.61 18.05
CA SER A 152 -27.15 -3.69 17.69
C SER A 152 -27.53 -5.13 17.30
#